data_AF-A0A1H5BCF7-F1
#
_entry.id   AF-A0A1H5BCF7-F1
#
_cell.length_a   1.000
_cell.length_b   1.000
_cell.length_c   1.000
_cell.angle_alpha   90.00
_cell.angle_beta   90.00
_cell.angle_gamma   90.00
#
_symmetry.space_group_name_H-M   'P 1'
#
loop_
_entity.id
_entity.type
_entity.pdbx_description
1 polymer ?
#
loop_
_entity_poly.entity_id
_entity_poly.type
_entity_poly.pdbx_seq_one_letter_code
_entity_poly.pdbx_strand_id
1 'polypeptide(L)'
;MFTIGDFARHGRVSVRMLRHYDATGLLRPAHVDPATGYRYYSAAQLSRLNRVIALKELGFTLQQVRDIVDEKVGTEELRGMLRLRRAELEATVAAVAARLVQVEARLRSIESEGHMPTNDVVIKETPAVRVAELTATAGGFDPRDIGPVISPLYDELFRRLDAAGITPTGPGVAYYEDAPEGGGAITVHAAVQVTAPLRDGEDLRILDLPSVDRAATIVHRGPMDAVVPTAQALAHWIDGNGYRSSGYPREVNLECPENREEWVTELQTPVVEV
;
A
#
# COMPACT_ATOMS: atom_id res chain seq x y z
N MET A 1 -15.34 47.51 -30.36
CA MET A 1 -15.89 47.11 -29.04
C MET A 1 -16.77 45.89 -29.26
N PHE A 2 -16.70 44.90 -28.36
CA PHE A 2 -17.47 43.66 -28.44
C PHE A 2 -18.65 43.72 -27.48
N THR A 3 -19.79 43.17 -27.89
CA THR A 3 -20.88 42.87 -26.94
C THR A 3 -20.39 41.83 -25.92
N ILE A 4 -21.04 41.72 -24.76
CA ILE A 4 -20.70 40.68 -23.77
C ILE A 4 -20.74 39.26 -24.37
N GLY A 5 -21.64 38.99 -25.32
CA GLY A 5 -21.75 37.71 -26.01
C GLY A 5 -20.59 37.44 -26.97
N ASP A 6 -20.19 38.44 -27.75
CA ASP A 6 -19.04 38.32 -28.65
C ASP A 6 -17.74 38.17 -27.87
N PHE A 7 -17.57 38.96 -26.80
CA PHE A 7 -16.41 38.88 -25.93
C PHE A 7 -16.31 37.52 -25.22
N ALA A 8 -17.45 36.99 -24.74
CA ALA A 8 -17.55 35.65 -24.18
C ALA A 8 -17.08 34.57 -25.17
N ARG A 9 -17.50 34.66 -26.45
CA ARG A 9 -17.06 33.74 -27.51
C ARG A 9 -15.55 33.83 -27.77
N HIS A 10 -15.00 35.04 -27.87
CA HIS A 10 -13.56 35.22 -28.08
C HIS A 10 -12.72 34.75 -26.88
N GLY A 11 -13.18 35.00 -25.66
CA GLY A 11 -12.55 34.55 -24.43
C GLY A 11 -12.85 33.10 -24.04
N ARG A 12 -13.69 32.39 -24.81
CA ARG A 12 -14.17 31.02 -24.54
C ARG A 12 -14.73 30.84 -23.12
N VAL A 13 -15.43 31.86 -22.63
CA VAL A 13 -16.10 31.85 -21.32
C VAL A 13 -17.60 32.06 -21.49
N SER A 14 -18.38 31.76 -20.45
CA SER A 14 -19.82 32.07 -20.47
C SER A 14 -20.08 33.56 -20.20
N VAL A 15 -21.16 34.09 -20.77
CA VAL A 15 -21.67 35.43 -20.43
C VAL A 15 -21.92 35.58 -18.93
N ARG A 16 -22.39 34.50 -18.27
CA ARG A 16 -22.58 34.45 -16.81
C ARG A 16 -21.27 34.69 -16.05
N MET A 17 -20.17 34.09 -16.50
CA MET A 17 -18.85 34.28 -15.89
C MET A 17 -18.38 35.73 -16.02
N LEU A 18 -18.55 36.36 -17.19
CA LEU A 18 -18.22 37.77 -17.38
C LEU A 18 -19.04 38.70 -16.48
N ARG A 19 -20.35 38.43 -16.31
CA ARG A 19 -21.19 39.18 -15.36
C ARG A 19 -20.69 39.02 -13.92
N HIS A 20 -20.24 37.83 -13.55
CA HIS A 20 -19.67 37.59 -12.24
C HIS A 20 -18.33 38.32 -12.04
N TYR A 21 -17.46 38.34 -13.06
CA TYR A 21 -16.20 39.09 -13.00
C TYR A 21 -16.41 40.61 -12.97
N ASP A 22 -17.45 41.12 -13.63
CA ASP A 22 -17.86 42.51 -13.51
C ASP A 22 -18.34 42.83 -12.08
N ALA A 23 -19.26 42.03 -11.53
CA ALA A 23 -19.80 42.21 -10.18
C ALA A 23 -18.71 42.13 -9.09
N THR A 24 -17.72 41.26 -9.28
CA THR A 24 -16.57 41.14 -8.38
C THR A 24 -15.47 42.16 -8.72
N GLY A 25 -15.62 43.00 -9.74
CA GLY A 25 -14.61 43.97 -10.16
C GLY A 25 -13.33 43.37 -10.75
N LEU A 26 -13.30 42.07 -10.99
CA LEU A 26 -12.16 41.36 -11.58
C LEU A 26 -11.97 41.74 -13.07
N LEU A 27 -13.07 41.92 -13.79
CA LEU A 27 -13.08 42.41 -15.18
C LEU A 27 -14.33 43.24 -15.45
N ARG A 28 -14.18 44.57 -15.35
CA ARG A 28 -15.27 45.51 -15.65
C ARG A 28 -15.39 45.74 -17.15
N PRO A 29 -16.60 45.95 -17.70
CA PRO A 29 -16.77 46.36 -19.08
C PRO A 29 -16.08 47.71 -19.34
N ALA A 30 -15.52 47.87 -20.52
CA ALA A 30 -14.93 49.15 -20.94
C ALA A 30 -15.99 50.24 -21.14
N HIS A 31 -17.22 49.86 -21.47
CA HIS A 31 -18.36 50.78 -21.55
C HIS A 31 -19.66 50.08 -21.17
N VAL A 32 -20.54 50.81 -20.47
CA VAL A 32 -21.92 50.40 -20.19
C VAL A 32 -22.83 51.46 -20.79
N ASP A 33 -23.74 51.04 -21.66
CA ASP A 33 -24.74 51.93 -22.26
C ASP A 33 -25.69 52.44 -21.16
N PRO A 34 -25.79 53.75 -20.94
CA PRO A 34 -26.60 54.32 -19.86
C PRO A 34 -28.11 54.20 -20.10
N ALA A 35 -28.57 54.05 -21.34
CA ALA A 35 -29.99 53.91 -21.66
C ALA A 35 -30.46 52.45 -21.56
N THR A 36 -29.63 51.49 -21.99
CA THR A 36 -30.02 50.08 -22.10
C THR A 36 -29.35 49.15 -21.07
N GLY A 37 -28.29 49.60 -20.41
CA GLY A 37 -27.47 48.78 -19.51
C GLY A 37 -26.60 47.74 -20.22
N TYR A 38 -26.50 47.80 -21.56
CA TYR A 38 -25.67 46.88 -22.33
C TYR A 38 -24.19 47.07 -22.04
N ARG A 39 -23.47 45.95 -21.89
CA ARG A 39 -22.04 45.92 -21.57
C ARG A 39 -21.21 45.67 -22.81
N TYR A 40 -20.17 46.50 -22.97
CA TYR A 40 -19.22 46.43 -24.06
C TYR A 40 -17.80 46.29 -23.53
N TYR A 41 -17.04 45.41 -24.17
CA TYR A 41 -15.65 45.10 -23.82
C TYR A 41 -14.72 45.42 -24.99
N SER A 42 -13.48 45.80 -24.71
CA SER A 42 -12.47 46.07 -25.74
C SER A 42 -11.60 44.83 -26.01
N ALA A 43 -10.98 44.75 -27.18
CA ALA A 43 -10.08 43.64 -27.50
C ALA A 43 -8.87 43.57 -26.54
N ALA A 44 -8.40 44.72 -26.05
CA ALA A 44 -7.30 44.80 -25.08
C ALA A 44 -7.64 44.12 -23.75
N GLN A 45 -8.92 43.98 -23.39
CA GLN A 45 -9.34 43.30 -22.16
C GLN A 45 -9.23 41.77 -22.25
N LEU A 46 -9.03 41.20 -23.45
CA LEU A 46 -8.82 39.76 -23.63
C LEU A 46 -7.53 39.27 -22.95
N SER A 47 -6.46 40.08 -22.96
CA SER A 47 -5.21 39.70 -22.27
C SER A 47 -5.42 39.58 -20.76
N ARG A 48 -6.15 40.53 -20.16
CA ARG A 48 -6.54 40.49 -18.75
C ARG A 48 -7.43 39.28 -18.44
N LEU A 49 -8.43 39.02 -19.28
CA LEU A 49 -9.30 37.84 -19.12
C LEU A 49 -8.47 36.54 -19.15
N ASN A 50 -7.58 36.38 -20.13
CA ASN A 50 -6.75 35.17 -20.24
C ASN A 50 -5.86 34.98 -19.00
N ARG A 51 -5.29 36.06 -18.46
CA ARG A 51 -4.48 36.02 -17.24
C ARG A 51 -5.31 35.65 -16.00
N VAL A 52 -6.54 36.16 -15.89
CA VAL A 52 -7.49 35.76 -14.85
C VAL A 52 -7.79 34.26 -14.91
N ILE A 53 -8.07 33.73 -16.11
CA ILE A 53 -8.39 32.31 -16.31
C ILE A 53 -7.19 31.43 -15.94
N ALA A 54 -6.00 31.74 -16.48
CA ALA A 54 -4.79 30.94 -16.21
C ALA A 54 -4.46 30.86 -14.71
N LEU A 55 -4.55 31.99 -13.99
CA LEU A 55 -4.32 31.98 -12.53
C LEU A 55 -5.42 31.22 -11.79
N LYS A 56 -6.67 31.28 -12.27
CA LYS A 56 -7.75 30.52 -11.66
C LYS A 56 -7.57 29.01 -11.85
N GLU A 57 -7.07 28.58 -13.01
CA GLU A 57 -6.74 27.18 -13.32
C GLU A 57 -5.59 26.65 -12.46
N LEU A 58 -4.63 27.51 -12.08
CA LEU A 58 -3.60 27.19 -11.08
C LEU A 58 -4.14 27.08 -9.63
N GLY A 59 -5.44 27.30 -9.45
CA GLY A 59 -6.14 27.13 -8.18
C GLY A 59 -6.07 28.35 -7.25
N PHE A 60 -5.64 29.52 -7.74
CA PHE A 60 -5.71 30.75 -6.94
C PHE A 60 -7.16 31.14 -6.63
N THR A 61 -7.36 31.81 -5.50
CA THR A 61 -8.65 32.40 -5.13
C THR A 61 -8.93 33.63 -5.99
N LEU A 62 -10.21 33.99 -6.20
CA LEU A 62 -10.55 35.17 -7.01
C LEU A 62 -9.95 36.47 -6.45
N GLN A 63 -9.76 36.55 -5.13
CA GLN A 63 -9.11 37.68 -4.49
C GLN A 63 -7.63 37.76 -4.86
N GLN A 64 -6.88 36.66 -4.72
CA GLN A 64 -5.47 36.59 -5.15
C GLN A 64 -5.31 36.89 -6.64
N VAL A 65 -6.19 36.33 -7.49
CA VAL A 65 -6.17 36.62 -8.92
C VAL A 65 -6.33 38.11 -9.16
N ARG A 66 -7.29 38.78 -8.48
CA ARG A 66 -7.48 40.23 -8.56
C ARG A 66 -6.21 40.98 -8.20
N ASP A 67 -5.61 40.68 -7.07
CA ASP A 67 -4.44 41.40 -6.58
C ASP A 67 -3.22 41.22 -7.51
N ILE A 68 -3.08 40.05 -8.16
CA ILE A 68 -2.05 39.79 -9.17
C ILE A 68 -2.31 40.53 -10.49
N VAL A 69 -3.56 40.62 -10.96
CA VAL A 69 -3.88 41.31 -12.23
C VAL A 69 -3.98 42.83 -12.08
N ASP A 70 -4.18 43.31 -10.85
CA ASP A 70 -4.17 44.74 -10.50
C ASP A 70 -2.76 45.21 -10.08
N GLU A 71 -1.73 44.37 -10.28
CA GLU A 71 -0.31 44.69 -10.02
C GLU A 71 -0.03 45.12 -8.56
N LYS A 72 -0.87 44.69 -7.62
CA LYS A 72 -0.66 44.90 -6.18
C LYS A 72 0.35 43.92 -5.59
N VAL A 73 0.64 42.86 -6.33
CA VAL A 73 1.59 41.79 -5.98
C VAL A 73 2.86 42.00 -6.79
N GLY A 74 4.00 42.15 -6.10
CA GLY A 74 5.30 42.28 -6.74
C GLY A 74 5.80 40.96 -7.36
N THR A 75 6.78 41.04 -8.26
CA THR A 75 7.33 39.85 -8.96
C THR A 75 7.84 38.77 -8.00
N GLU A 76 8.54 39.16 -6.93
CA GLU A 76 9.07 38.19 -5.95
C GLU A 76 7.97 37.56 -5.09
N GLU A 77 6.93 38.31 -4.75
CA GLU A 77 5.77 37.79 -4.03
C GLU A 77 5.01 36.80 -4.91
N LEU A 78 4.77 37.13 -6.19
CA LEU A 78 4.14 36.21 -7.15
C LEU A 78 4.96 34.91 -7.32
N ARG A 79 6.29 35.01 -7.38
CA ARG A 79 7.18 33.83 -7.40
C ARG A 79 7.01 32.98 -6.15
N GLY A 80 6.93 33.60 -4.97
CA GLY A 80 6.66 32.91 -3.70
C GLY A 80 5.32 32.18 -3.72
N MET A 81 4.25 32.86 -4.15
CA MET A 81 2.91 32.29 -4.29
C MET A 81 2.90 31.06 -5.23
N LEU A 82 3.57 31.15 -6.38
CA LEU A 82 3.66 30.03 -7.33
C LEU A 82 4.46 28.85 -6.78
N ARG A 83 5.56 29.09 -6.05
CA ARG A 83 6.34 28.03 -5.38
C ARG A 83 5.50 27.31 -4.32
N LEU A 84 4.72 28.06 -3.55
CA LEU A 84 3.82 27.47 -2.55
C LEU A 84 2.75 26.59 -3.23
N ARG A 85 2.09 27.09 -4.29
CA ARG A 85 1.12 26.28 -5.05
C ARG A 85 1.74 25.02 -5.65
N ARG A 86 3.00 25.09 -6.13
CA ARG A 86 3.71 23.90 -6.61
C ARG A 86 3.87 22.86 -5.51
N ALA A 87 4.35 23.25 -4.33
CA ALA A 87 4.54 22.33 -3.22
C ALA A 87 3.21 21.69 -2.74
N GLU A 88 2.12 22.46 -2.71
CA GLU A 88 0.79 21.95 -2.35
C GLU A 88 0.27 20.93 -3.38
N LEU A 89 0.50 21.17 -4.68
CA LEU A 89 0.14 20.23 -5.74
C LEU A 89 0.99 18.96 -5.68
N GLU A 90 2.29 19.06 -5.45
CA GLU A 90 3.20 17.91 -5.27
C GLU A 90 2.75 17.04 -4.07
N ALA A 91 2.42 17.65 -2.93
CA ALA A 91 1.88 16.95 -1.78
C ALA A 91 0.53 16.26 -2.09
N THR A 92 -0.33 16.91 -2.86
CA THR A 92 -1.60 16.32 -3.29
C THR A 92 -1.38 15.11 -4.19
N VAL A 93 -0.47 15.19 -5.16
CA VAL A 93 -0.11 14.08 -6.05
C VAL A 93 0.42 12.90 -5.24
N ALA A 94 1.33 13.13 -4.30
CA ALA A 94 1.85 12.07 -3.42
C ALA A 94 0.74 11.40 -2.59
N ALA A 95 -0.16 12.19 -2.01
CA ALA A 95 -1.28 11.67 -1.23
C ALA A 95 -2.29 10.88 -2.09
N VAL A 96 -2.54 11.30 -3.33
CA VAL A 96 -3.41 10.59 -4.27
C VAL A 96 -2.75 9.30 -4.75
N ALA A 97 -1.45 9.31 -5.05
CA ALA A 97 -0.70 8.11 -5.42
C ALA A 97 -0.71 7.06 -4.29
N ALA A 98 -0.51 7.47 -3.04
CA ALA A 98 -0.61 6.58 -1.90
C ALA A 98 -2.01 5.94 -1.75
N ARG A 99 -3.07 6.73 -1.99
CA ARG A 99 -4.45 6.21 -2.02
C ARG A 99 -4.69 5.25 -3.19
N LEU A 100 -4.10 5.52 -4.35
CA LEU A 100 -4.20 4.63 -5.51
C LEU A 100 -3.61 3.25 -5.19
N VAL A 101 -2.44 3.20 -4.54
CA VAL A 101 -1.84 1.93 -4.07
C VAL A 101 -2.79 1.17 -3.14
N GLN A 102 -3.51 1.85 -2.24
CA GLN A 102 -4.51 1.21 -1.38
C GLN A 102 -5.70 0.65 -2.17
N VAL A 103 -6.20 1.40 -3.16
CA VAL A 103 -7.29 0.95 -4.05
C VAL A 103 -6.85 -0.28 -4.84
N GLU A 104 -5.65 -0.25 -5.41
CA GLU A 104 -5.09 -1.38 -6.17
C GLU A 104 -4.89 -2.61 -5.29
N ALA A 105 -4.41 -2.43 -4.06
CA ALA A 105 -4.32 -3.52 -3.09
C ALA A 105 -5.70 -4.13 -2.80
N ARG A 106 -6.73 -3.30 -2.63
CA ARG A 106 -8.11 -3.77 -2.41
C ARG A 106 -8.70 -4.45 -3.63
N LEU A 107 -8.43 -3.95 -4.84
CA LEU A 107 -8.84 -4.59 -6.09
C LEU A 107 -8.20 -5.98 -6.23
N ARG A 108 -6.88 -6.08 -5.99
CA ARG A 108 -6.19 -7.38 -5.96
C ARG A 108 -6.81 -8.32 -4.94
N SER A 109 -7.17 -7.83 -3.73
CA SER A 109 -7.87 -8.65 -2.73
C SER A 109 -9.22 -9.16 -3.25
N ILE A 110 -10.05 -8.30 -3.86
CA ILE A 110 -11.37 -8.70 -4.38
C ILE A 110 -11.24 -9.66 -5.58
N GLU A 111 -10.29 -9.40 -6.48
CA GLU A 111 -10.01 -10.27 -7.62
C GLU A 111 -9.48 -11.63 -7.15
N SER A 112 -8.66 -11.65 -6.08
CA SER A 112 -8.21 -12.89 -5.44
C SER A 112 -9.34 -13.62 -4.68
N GLU A 113 -10.29 -12.90 -4.07
CA GLU A 113 -11.51 -13.47 -3.47
C GLU A 113 -12.41 -14.11 -4.55
N GLY A 114 -12.39 -13.61 -5.79
CA GLY A 114 -13.17 -14.15 -6.91
C GLY A 114 -12.49 -15.25 -7.74
N HIS A 115 -11.17 -15.42 -7.63
CA HIS A 115 -10.39 -16.30 -8.53
C HIS A 115 -9.24 -17.09 -7.89
N MET A 116 -8.99 -17.06 -6.58
CA MET A 116 -8.10 -18.07 -5.99
C MET A 116 -8.78 -19.44 -6.09
N PRO A 117 -8.22 -20.42 -6.81
CA PRO A 117 -8.76 -21.76 -6.80
C PRO A 117 -8.58 -22.30 -5.38
N THR A 118 -9.64 -22.29 -4.59
CA THR A 118 -9.76 -23.12 -3.37
C THR A 118 -9.58 -24.61 -3.68
N ASN A 119 -9.54 -24.99 -4.96
CA ASN A 119 -9.15 -26.30 -5.48
C ASN A 119 -7.70 -26.70 -5.20
N ASP A 120 -6.84 -25.78 -4.76
CA ASP A 120 -5.43 -26.09 -4.42
C ASP A 120 -5.22 -26.42 -2.93
N VAL A 121 -6.28 -26.40 -2.11
CA VAL A 121 -6.16 -26.79 -0.70
C VAL A 121 -6.13 -28.32 -0.59
N VAL A 122 -5.06 -28.85 0.01
CA VAL A 122 -4.88 -30.29 0.23
C VAL A 122 -4.77 -30.56 1.72
N ILE A 123 -5.54 -31.53 2.20
CA ILE A 123 -5.32 -32.14 3.53
C ILE A 123 -4.22 -33.18 3.40
N LYS A 124 -3.16 -33.03 4.19
CA LYS A 124 -2.08 -34.02 4.27
C LYS A 124 -1.53 -34.15 5.69
N GLU A 125 -0.90 -35.28 5.94
CA GLU A 125 -0.06 -35.46 7.12
C GLU A 125 1.29 -34.76 6.89
N THR A 126 1.81 -34.08 7.91
CA THR A 126 3.16 -33.52 7.90
C THR A 126 4.05 -34.34 8.82
N PRO A 127 5.19 -34.86 8.32
CA PRO A 127 6.05 -35.72 9.13
C PRO A 127 6.77 -34.90 10.20
N ALA A 128 7.25 -35.58 11.23
CA ALA A 128 8.20 -34.98 12.16
C ALA A 128 9.50 -34.66 11.40
N VAL A 129 10.05 -33.46 11.63
CA VAL A 129 11.25 -32.99 10.93
C VAL A 129 12.26 -32.43 11.92
N ARG A 130 13.53 -32.80 11.75
CA ARG A 130 14.61 -32.23 12.53
C ARG A 130 15.01 -30.88 11.99
N VAL A 131 15.02 -29.87 12.84
CA VAL A 131 15.35 -28.50 12.46
C VAL A 131 16.36 -27.90 13.41
N ALA A 132 17.18 -26.99 12.88
CA ALA A 132 17.91 -26.02 13.68
C ALA A 132 17.10 -24.72 13.70
N GLU A 133 16.96 -24.09 14.86
CA GLU A 133 16.16 -22.88 15.02
C GLU A 133 16.88 -21.77 15.78
N LEU A 134 16.40 -20.54 15.54
CA LEU A 134 16.52 -19.40 16.42
C LEU A 134 15.12 -18.81 16.65
N THR A 135 14.95 -18.14 17.78
CA THR A 135 13.67 -17.53 18.15
C THR A 135 13.83 -16.03 18.40
N ALA A 136 12.76 -15.29 18.16
CA ALA A 136 12.63 -13.88 18.50
C ALA A 136 11.17 -13.51 18.74
N THR A 137 10.93 -12.40 19.45
CA THR A 137 9.56 -11.93 19.75
C THR A 137 9.14 -10.84 18.77
N ALA A 138 7.96 -11.01 18.16
CA ALA A 138 7.29 -10.01 17.33
C ALA A 138 6.13 -9.35 18.09
N GLY A 139 5.78 -8.11 17.73
CA GLY A 139 4.71 -7.35 18.38
C GLY A 139 3.29 -7.87 18.11
N GLY A 140 3.13 -8.76 17.12
CA GLY A 140 1.85 -9.31 16.69
C GLY A 140 1.98 -10.37 15.61
N PHE A 141 0.86 -11.02 15.28
CA PHE A 141 0.75 -12.02 14.21
C PHE A 141 0.35 -11.41 12.85
N ASP A 142 0.86 -10.21 12.54
CA ASP A 142 0.70 -9.54 11.24
C ASP A 142 2.04 -9.60 10.48
N PRO A 143 2.05 -9.78 9.15
CA PRO A 143 3.29 -9.79 8.38
C PRO A 143 4.18 -8.55 8.61
N ARG A 144 3.58 -7.38 8.92
CA ARG A 144 4.32 -6.15 9.22
C ARG A 144 5.09 -6.21 10.55
N ASP A 145 4.65 -7.03 11.49
CA ASP A 145 5.32 -7.25 12.77
C ASP A 145 6.31 -8.42 12.69
N ILE A 146 5.96 -9.48 11.95
CA ILE A 146 6.80 -10.68 11.79
C ILE A 146 7.97 -10.43 10.85
N GLY A 147 7.74 -9.82 9.68
CA GLY A 147 8.72 -9.64 8.60
C GLY A 147 10.03 -8.98 9.05
N PRO A 148 9.99 -7.85 9.80
CA PRO A 148 11.19 -7.20 10.34
C PRO A 148 11.98 -8.04 11.35
N VAL A 149 11.34 -9.01 11.99
CA VAL A 149 11.95 -9.88 13.01
C VAL A 149 12.51 -11.16 12.39
N ILE A 150 11.74 -11.81 11.52
CA ILE A 150 12.09 -13.13 10.97
C ILE A 150 13.21 -13.07 9.93
N SER A 151 13.26 -12.01 9.12
CA SER A 151 14.29 -11.85 8.07
C SER A 151 15.71 -11.83 8.65
N PRO A 152 16.06 -10.94 9.60
CA PRO A 152 17.40 -10.95 10.19
C PRO A 152 17.67 -12.21 11.04
N LEU A 153 16.62 -12.88 11.53
CA LEU A 153 16.75 -14.12 12.30
C LEU A 153 17.22 -15.28 11.41
N TYR A 154 16.73 -15.37 10.17
CA TYR A 154 17.23 -16.33 9.19
C TYR A 154 18.69 -16.04 8.79
N ASP A 155 19.04 -14.79 8.54
CA ASP A 155 20.43 -14.41 8.22
C ASP A 155 21.40 -14.86 9.34
N GLU A 156 20.99 -14.63 10.60
CA GLU A 156 21.75 -15.04 11.77
C GLU A 156 21.79 -16.58 11.94
N LEU A 157 20.67 -17.27 11.69
CA LEU A 157 20.59 -18.74 11.74
C LEU A 157 21.58 -19.37 10.75
N PHE A 158 21.58 -18.93 9.48
CA PHE A 158 22.50 -19.44 8.47
C PHE A 158 23.96 -19.15 8.82
N ARG A 159 24.26 -17.95 9.34
CA ARG A 159 25.60 -17.61 9.81
C ARG A 159 26.08 -18.54 10.94
N ARG A 160 25.21 -18.89 11.90
CA ARG A 160 25.54 -19.81 13.01
C ARG A 160 25.69 -21.25 12.55
N LEU A 161 24.88 -21.69 11.59
CA LEU A 161 24.99 -23.01 10.97
C LEU A 161 26.32 -23.18 10.25
N ASP A 162 26.73 -22.18 9.46
CA ASP A 162 28.02 -22.18 8.78
C ASP A 162 29.19 -22.24 9.78
N ALA A 163 29.14 -21.44 10.85
CA ALA A 163 30.15 -21.47 11.90
C ALA A 163 30.22 -22.81 12.65
N ALA A 164 29.09 -23.51 12.78
CA ALA A 164 29.00 -24.84 13.38
C ALA A 164 29.33 -25.98 12.41
N GLY A 165 29.55 -25.70 11.12
CA GLY A 165 29.76 -26.70 10.08
C GLY A 165 28.53 -27.58 9.82
N ILE A 166 27.33 -27.04 10.04
CA ILE A 166 26.06 -27.76 9.83
C ILE A 166 25.44 -27.27 8.53
N THR A 167 25.27 -28.19 7.57
CA THR A 167 24.63 -27.87 6.28
C THR A 167 23.13 -28.12 6.35
N PRO A 168 22.29 -27.15 5.94
CA PRO A 168 20.87 -27.37 5.72
C PRO A 168 20.60 -28.52 4.74
N THR A 169 19.60 -29.33 5.05
CA THR A 169 19.23 -30.53 4.28
C THR A 169 17.86 -30.43 3.63
N GLY A 170 17.15 -29.32 3.86
CA GLY A 170 15.79 -29.12 3.35
C GLY A 170 15.34 -27.67 3.53
N PRO A 171 14.04 -27.40 3.35
CA PRO A 171 13.49 -26.05 3.35
C PRO A 171 13.58 -25.38 4.72
N GLY A 172 13.51 -24.04 4.70
CA GLY A 172 13.23 -23.25 5.88
C GLY A 172 11.79 -23.48 6.34
N VAL A 173 11.59 -23.46 7.66
CA VAL A 173 10.31 -23.63 8.31
C VAL A 173 10.13 -22.50 9.32
N ALA A 174 9.12 -21.66 9.13
CA ALA A 174 8.69 -20.70 10.13
C ALA A 174 7.49 -21.26 10.90
N TYR A 175 7.48 -21.08 12.22
CA TYR A 175 6.32 -21.40 13.05
C TYR A 175 6.23 -20.47 14.25
N TYR A 176 5.07 -20.48 14.91
CA TYR A 176 4.67 -19.43 15.82
C TYR A 176 4.00 -19.97 17.07
N GLU A 177 4.27 -19.31 18.19
CA GLU A 177 3.65 -19.58 19.49
C GLU A 177 3.29 -18.25 20.15
N ASP A 178 2.29 -18.26 21.04
CA ASP A 178 1.98 -17.08 21.84
C ASP A 178 3.18 -16.76 22.74
N ALA A 179 3.63 -15.51 22.73
CA ALA A 179 4.79 -15.13 23.51
C ALA A 179 4.45 -15.15 25.01
N PRO A 180 5.38 -15.57 25.90
CA PRO A 180 5.14 -15.65 27.34
C PRO A 180 4.79 -14.30 27.97
N GLU A 181 5.22 -13.19 27.36
CA GLU A 181 4.91 -11.83 27.85
C GLU A 181 3.42 -11.46 27.71
N GLY A 182 2.67 -12.19 26.87
CA GLY A 182 1.26 -11.92 26.58
C GLY A 182 1.03 -10.66 25.74
N GLY A 183 -0.21 -10.15 25.76
CA GLY A 183 -0.56 -8.90 25.07
C GLY A 183 -0.64 -8.98 23.54
N GLY A 184 -0.72 -10.20 22.98
CA GLY A 184 -0.78 -10.43 21.53
C GLY A 184 0.59 -10.53 20.84
N ALA A 185 1.68 -10.46 21.61
CA ALA A 185 3.03 -10.73 21.11
C ALA A 185 3.20 -12.20 20.71
N ILE A 186 4.06 -12.46 19.73
CA ILE A 186 4.26 -13.77 19.12
C ILE A 186 5.73 -14.16 19.22
N THR A 187 6.03 -15.35 19.70
CA THR A 187 7.34 -15.97 19.54
C THR A 187 7.43 -16.56 18.13
N VAL A 188 8.33 -15.99 17.34
CA VAL A 188 8.64 -16.41 15.97
C VAL A 188 9.82 -17.36 16.03
N HIS A 189 9.65 -18.55 15.46
CA HIS A 189 10.69 -19.55 15.29
C HIS A 189 11.13 -19.56 13.82
N ALA A 190 12.35 -19.11 13.55
CA ALA A 190 12.98 -19.31 12.25
C ALA A 190 13.79 -20.60 12.32
N ALA A 191 13.40 -21.60 11.52
CA ALA A 191 14.02 -22.90 11.54
C ALA A 191 14.40 -23.38 10.14
N VAL A 192 15.33 -24.32 10.04
CA VAL A 192 15.70 -24.96 8.77
C VAL A 192 16.03 -26.43 9.01
N GLN A 193 15.65 -27.30 8.06
CA GLN A 193 15.85 -28.74 8.22
C GLN A 193 17.33 -29.12 8.24
N VAL A 194 17.74 -29.92 9.22
CA VAL A 194 19.11 -30.42 9.37
C VAL A 194 19.12 -31.88 9.81
N THR A 195 20.22 -32.60 9.56
CA THR A 195 20.43 -33.97 10.08
C THR A 195 21.33 -34.02 11.31
N ALA A 196 21.78 -32.87 11.82
CA ALA A 196 22.65 -32.78 12.98
C ALA A 196 21.96 -33.34 14.26
N PRO A 197 22.72 -33.80 15.28
CA PRO A 197 22.15 -34.30 16.52
C PRO A 197 21.35 -33.22 17.28
N LEU A 198 20.39 -33.66 18.09
CA LEU A 198 19.66 -32.78 19.00
C LEU A 198 20.63 -31.98 19.88
N ARG A 199 20.35 -30.69 20.00
CA ARG A 199 21.19 -29.75 20.72
C ARG A 199 20.30 -28.74 21.41
N ASP A 200 20.42 -28.65 22.72
CA ASP A 200 19.76 -27.60 23.50
C ASP A 200 20.85 -26.60 23.92
N GLY A 201 20.88 -25.45 23.26
CA GLY A 201 21.89 -24.43 23.48
C GLY A 201 21.37 -23.04 23.13
N GLU A 202 21.76 -22.04 23.93
CA GLU A 202 21.35 -20.64 23.74
C GLU A 202 21.81 -20.06 22.39
N ASP A 203 22.92 -20.59 21.84
CA ASP A 203 23.45 -20.13 20.55
C ASP A 203 22.74 -20.76 19.35
N LEU A 204 22.31 -22.01 19.43
CA LEU A 204 21.68 -22.72 18.33
C LEU A 204 20.99 -23.96 18.89
N ARG A 205 19.68 -24.04 18.68
CA ARG A 205 18.87 -25.17 19.14
C ARG A 205 18.55 -26.09 17.97
N ILE A 206 18.67 -27.39 18.18
CA ILE A 206 18.33 -28.43 17.21
C ILE A 206 17.33 -29.36 17.88
N LEU A 207 16.12 -29.41 17.31
CA LEU A 207 14.98 -30.13 17.85
C LEU A 207 14.18 -30.84 16.74
N ASP A 208 13.31 -31.75 17.15
CA ASP A 208 12.37 -32.40 16.24
C ASP A 208 11.01 -31.69 16.34
N LEU A 209 10.57 -31.08 15.24
CA LEU A 209 9.21 -30.59 15.14
C LEU A 209 8.27 -31.79 15.07
N PRO A 210 7.17 -31.80 15.84
CA PRO A 210 6.26 -32.93 15.85
C PRO A 210 5.54 -33.04 14.51
N SER A 211 5.15 -34.27 14.16
CA SER A 211 4.25 -34.53 13.04
C SER A 211 2.88 -33.88 13.29
N VAL A 212 2.20 -33.53 12.21
CA VAL A 212 0.80 -33.08 12.26
C VAL A 212 -0.02 -34.05 11.45
N ASP A 213 -0.90 -34.79 12.12
CA ASP A 213 -1.75 -35.83 11.50
C ASP A 213 -2.56 -35.29 10.33
N ARG A 214 -3.09 -34.06 10.47
CA ARG A 214 -3.87 -33.38 9.44
C ARG A 214 -3.54 -31.89 9.41
N ALA A 215 -2.91 -31.47 8.32
CA ALA A 215 -2.73 -30.07 7.99
C ALA A 215 -3.52 -29.75 6.71
N ALA A 216 -4.30 -28.68 6.73
CA ALA A 216 -4.82 -28.06 5.52
C ALA A 216 -3.72 -27.18 4.93
N THR A 217 -3.38 -27.43 3.66
CA THR A 217 -2.21 -26.82 3.03
C THR A 217 -2.55 -26.11 1.74
N ILE A 218 -1.94 -24.93 1.53
CA ILE A 218 -2.08 -24.14 0.30
C ILE A 218 -0.73 -23.53 -0.05
N VAL A 219 -0.46 -23.36 -1.35
CA VAL A 219 0.78 -22.73 -1.84
C VAL A 219 0.54 -21.24 -2.05
N HIS A 220 1.32 -20.42 -1.33
CA HIS A 220 1.49 -19.00 -1.60
C HIS A 220 2.61 -18.79 -2.62
N ARG A 221 2.38 -17.94 -3.62
CA ARG A 221 3.38 -17.52 -4.60
C ARG A 221 3.53 -16.01 -4.55
N GLY A 222 4.74 -15.55 -4.28
CA GLY A 222 5.07 -14.14 -4.12
C GLY A 222 5.58 -13.80 -2.71
N PRO A 223 5.70 -12.50 -2.41
CA PRO A 223 6.30 -12.04 -1.17
C PRO A 223 5.36 -12.28 0.03
N MET A 224 5.94 -12.68 1.17
CA MET A 224 5.19 -12.96 2.40
C MET A 224 4.42 -11.75 2.97
N ASP A 225 4.80 -10.52 2.61
CA ASP A 225 4.01 -9.32 2.94
C ASP A 225 2.60 -9.35 2.31
N ALA A 226 2.41 -10.15 1.26
CA ALA A 226 1.16 -10.37 0.55
C ALA A 226 0.49 -11.72 0.90
N VAL A 227 0.90 -12.39 1.98
CA VAL A 227 0.38 -13.72 2.36
C VAL A 227 -1.07 -13.70 2.84
N VAL A 228 -1.55 -12.56 3.38
CA VAL A 228 -2.85 -12.45 4.08
C VAL A 228 -4.03 -12.97 3.24
N PRO A 229 -4.21 -12.65 1.95
CA PRO A 229 -5.29 -13.21 1.15
C PRO A 229 -5.22 -14.74 0.99
N THR A 230 -4.00 -15.30 0.90
CA THR A 230 -3.81 -16.75 0.81
C THR A 230 -4.19 -17.43 2.14
N ALA A 231 -3.76 -16.85 3.26
CA ALA A 231 -4.14 -17.32 4.59
C ALA A 231 -5.66 -17.23 4.82
N GLN A 232 -6.30 -16.16 4.34
CA GLN A 232 -7.76 -16.02 4.39
C GLN A 232 -8.46 -17.05 3.51
N ALA A 233 -8.00 -17.31 2.29
CA ALA A 233 -8.58 -18.35 1.43
C ALA A 233 -8.52 -19.73 2.09
N LEU A 234 -7.39 -20.06 2.72
CA LEU A 234 -7.24 -21.29 3.51
C LEU A 234 -8.22 -21.34 4.68
N ALA A 235 -8.36 -20.24 5.43
CA ALA A 235 -9.29 -20.17 6.56
C ALA A 235 -10.76 -20.37 6.13
N HIS A 236 -11.19 -19.74 5.03
CA HIS A 236 -12.53 -19.93 4.47
C HIS A 236 -12.75 -21.37 4.01
N TRP A 237 -11.73 -21.99 3.39
CA TRP A 237 -11.82 -23.39 3.00
C TRP A 237 -11.95 -24.31 4.21
N ILE A 238 -11.15 -24.10 5.26
CA ILE A 238 -11.20 -24.89 6.51
C ILE A 238 -12.61 -24.86 7.10
N ASP A 239 -13.17 -23.66 7.29
CA ASP A 239 -14.52 -23.46 7.84
C ASP A 239 -15.60 -24.10 6.94
N GLY A 240 -15.51 -23.89 5.63
CA GLY A 240 -16.48 -24.41 4.66
C GLY A 240 -16.44 -25.93 4.44
N ASN A 241 -15.40 -26.62 4.88
CA ASN A 241 -15.20 -28.06 4.65
C ASN A 241 -15.28 -28.91 5.94
N GLY A 242 -15.85 -28.37 7.02
CA GLY A 242 -16.08 -29.13 8.26
C GLY A 242 -14.82 -29.33 9.11
N TYR A 243 -13.85 -28.44 8.97
CA TYR A 243 -12.63 -28.44 9.77
C TYR A 243 -12.57 -27.21 10.68
N ARG A 244 -11.76 -27.31 11.74
CA ARG A 244 -11.37 -26.18 12.59
C ARG A 244 -9.87 -26.18 12.79
N SER A 245 -9.25 -25.00 12.71
CA SER A 245 -7.82 -24.83 13.01
C SER A 245 -7.54 -25.13 14.49
N SER A 246 -6.47 -25.89 14.75
CA SER A 246 -6.05 -26.26 16.12
C SER A 246 -4.81 -25.52 16.61
N GLY A 247 -4.22 -24.63 15.81
CA GLY A 247 -3.06 -23.82 16.17
C GLY A 247 -2.63 -22.89 15.04
N TYR A 248 -1.48 -22.23 15.23
CA TYR A 248 -0.86 -21.40 14.20
C TYR A 248 -0.43 -22.22 12.97
N PRO A 249 -0.46 -21.62 11.76
CA PRO A 249 0.10 -22.26 10.59
C PRO A 249 1.63 -22.37 10.70
N ARG A 250 2.19 -23.42 10.11
CA ARG A 250 3.62 -23.50 9.76
C ARG A 250 3.81 -23.01 8.34
N GLU A 251 4.88 -22.30 8.07
CA GLU A 251 5.24 -21.82 6.73
C GLU A 251 6.48 -22.55 6.25
N VAL A 252 6.36 -23.31 5.16
CA VAL A 252 7.47 -24.08 4.58
C VAL A 252 7.93 -23.39 3.30
N ASN A 253 9.16 -22.88 3.33
CA ASN A 253 9.79 -22.15 2.24
C ASN A 253 10.30 -23.13 1.17
N LEU A 254 9.50 -23.40 0.14
CA LEU A 254 9.81 -24.36 -0.92
C LEU A 254 10.84 -23.80 -1.90
N GLU A 255 10.69 -22.54 -2.30
CA GLU A 255 11.60 -21.82 -3.20
C GLU A 255 11.80 -20.38 -2.68
N CYS A 256 13.04 -19.99 -2.42
CA CYS A 256 13.40 -18.64 -1.97
C CYS A 256 14.56 -18.06 -2.80
N PRO A 257 14.36 -17.78 -4.10
CA PRO A 257 15.35 -17.04 -4.90
C PRO A 257 15.58 -15.62 -4.36
N GLU A 258 16.62 -14.93 -4.84
CA GLU A 258 16.89 -13.53 -4.47
C GLU A 258 15.69 -12.61 -4.77
N ASN A 259 14.98 -12.89 -5.86
CA ASN A 259 13.75 -12.18 -6.21
C ASN A 259 12.57 -12.66 -5.35
N ARG A 260 12.10 -11.81 -4.43
CA ARG A 260 10.99 -12.12 -3.52
C ARG A 260 9.65 -12.36 -4.22
N GLU A 261 9.46 -11.84 -5.43
CA GLU A 261 8.24 -12.06 -6.22
C GLU A 261 8.12 -13.51 -6.72
N GLU A 262 9.23 -14.24 -6.74
CA GLU A 262 9.29 -15.64 -7.17
C GLU A 262 9.29 -16.62 -6.00
N TRP A 263 9.09 -16.13 -4.77
CA TRP A 263 9.04 -17.01 -3.60
C TRP A 263 7.84 -17.94 -3.66
N VAL A 264 8.05 -19.17 -3.21
CA VAL A 264 7.02 -20.20 -3.09
C VAL A 264 7.04 -20.72 -1.66
N THR A 265 5.95 -20.48 -0.93
CA THR A 265 5.79 -20.87 0.47
C THR A 265 4.52 -21.69 0.62
N GLU A 266 4.62 -22.85 1.24
CA GLU A 266 3.46 -23.65 1.61
C GLU A 266 3.00 -23.29 3.02
N LEU A 267 1.76 -22.83 3.14
CA LEU A 267 1.11 -22.62 4.43
C LEU A 267 0.50 -23.94 4.89
N GLN A 268 0.82 -24.38 6.10
CA GLN A 268 0.35 -25.63 6.68
C GLN A 268 -0.38 -25.36 8.00
N THR A 269 -1.71 -25.32 7.96
CA THR A 269 -2.54 -25.08 9.15
C THR A 269 -2.97 -26.41 9.75
N PRO A 270 -2.61 -26.72 11.02
CA PRO A 270 -3.14 -27.89 11.72
C PRO A 270 -4.65 -27.82 11.88
N VAL A 271 -5.36 -28.90 11.55
CA VAL A 271 -6.84 -28.94 11.58
C VAL A 271 -7.39 -30.18 12.27
N VAL A 272 -8.58 -30.04 12.85
CA VAL A 272 -9.42 -31.11 13.39
C VAL A 272 -10.79 -31.12 12.72
N GLU A 273 -11.41 -32.27 12.55
CA GLU A 273 -12.81 -32.36 12.09
C GLU A 273 -13.76 -31.79 13.16
N VAL A 274 -14.84 -31.16 12.70
CA VAL A 274 -15.91 -30.57 13.52
C VAL A 274 -17.11 -31.52 13.63
#